data_AF-A0A1J3DDC4-F1
#
_entry.id   AF-A0A1J3DDC4-F1
#
_cell.length_a   1.000
_cell.length_b   1.000
_cell.length_c   1.000
_cell.angle_alpha   90.00
_cell.angle_beta   90.00
_cell.angle_gamma   90.00
#
_symmetry.space_group_name_H-M   'P 1'
#
loop_
_entity.id
_entity.type
_entity.pdbx_description
1 polymer ?
#
loop_
_entity_poly.entity_id
_entity_poly.type
_entity_poly.pdbx_seq_one_letter_code
_entity_poly.pdbx_strand_id
1 'polypeptide(L)'
;FLNTYTFRFNNRTFVLKPSLPALPSPPSNPIMLLHRAPFETEMHQAGVVLVVLTTAVSSSPAKVLPARLEPLLSEFSDVFPSDLPSGLPPLRDIQHRIDLIPDASLPN
;
A
#
# COMPACT_ATOMS: atom_id res chain seq x y z
N PHE A 1 5.38 14.61 22.27
CA PHE A 1 6.77 14.19 22.01
C PHE A 1 6.85 13.66 20.58
N LEU A 2 7.79 14.12 19.75
CA LEU A 2 7.99 13.59 18.39
C LEU A 2 8.88 12.35 18.43
N ASN A 3 8.58 11.35 17.61
CA ASN A 3 9.43 10.16 17.45
C ASN A 3 10.70 10.52 16.68
N THR A 4 11.69 11.06 17.38
CA THR A 4 13.04 11.34 16.85
C THR A 4 14.02 10.24 17.23
N TYR A 5 14.81 9.77 16.26
CA TYR A 5 15.87 8.79 16.49
C TYR A 5 17.24 9.44 16.32
N THR A 6 18.14 9.23 17.27
CA THR A 6 19.47 9.85 17.29
C THR A 6 20.56 8.78 17.28
N PHE A 7 21.52 8.89 16.36
CA PHE A 7 22.67 8.00 16.31
C PHE A 7 23.97 8.76 15.96
N ARG A 8 25.12 8.16 16.25
CA ARG A 8 26.45 8.77 16.06
C ARG A 8 27.24 7.98 15.02
N PHE A 9 27.80 8.66 14.01
CA PHE A 9 28.61 8.05 12.95
C PHE A 9 29.74 9.02 12.54
N ASN A 10 30.97 8.53 12.42
CA ASN A 10 32.16 9.33 12.10
C ASN A 10 32.29 10.63 12.92
N ASN A 11 32.10 10.52 14.24
CA ASN A 11 32.13 11.63 15.19
C ASN A 11 31.09 12.74 14.93
N ARG A 12 30.05 12.46 14.14
CA ARG A 12 28.89 13.32 13.90
C ARG A 12 27.63 12.70 14.48
N THR A 13 26.75 13.52 15.03
CA THR A 13 25.45 13.10 15.55
C THR A 13 24.38 13.38 14.50
N PHE A 14 23.58 12.37 14.18
CA PHE A 14 22.46 12.46 13.24
C PHE A 14 21.16 12.32 14.02
N VAL A 15 20.24 13.25 13.80
CA VAL A 15 18.89 13.25 14.40
C VAL A 15 17.89 13.10 13.27
N LEU A 16 17.25 11.94 13.20
CA LEU A 16 16.18 11.66 12.26
C LEU A 16 14.88 12.20 12.83
N LYS A 17 14.31 13.18 12.14
CA LYS A 17 12.96 13.69 12.44
C LYS A 17 11.94 12.90 11.62
N PRO A 18 10.76 12.62 12.18
CA PRO A 18 9.71 11.97 11.41
C PRO A 18 9.33 12.87 10.22
N SER A 19 9.19 12.27 9.04
CA SER A 19 8.73 12.99 7.86
C SER A 19 7.30 13.47 8.09
N LEU A 20 6.99 14.69 7.64
CA LEU A 20 5.61 15.12 7.53
C LEU A 20 4.87 14.14 6.62
N PRO A 21 3.60 13.78 6.93
CA PRO A 21 2.79 13.00 6.02
C PRO A 21 2.80 13.71 4.66
N ALA A 22 3.03 12.94 3.59
CA ALA A 22 3.03 13.48 2.25
C ALA A 22 1.71 14.25 2.05
N LEU A 23 1.80 15.54 1.73
CA LEU A 23 0.62 16.27 1.28
C LEU A 23 0.09 15.51 0.07
N PRO A 24 -1.23 15.23 -0.01
CA PRO A 24 -1.79 14.67 -1.22
C PRO A 24 -1.46 15.62 -2.37
N SER A 25 -0.58 15.20 -3.27
CA SER A 25 -0.41 15.86 -4.55
C SER A 25 -1.78 15.86 -5.23
N PRO A 26 -2.24 16.98 -5.83
CA PRO A 26 -3.45 16.94 -6.62
C PRO A 26 -3.31 15.80 -7.64
N PRO A 27 -4.35 14.97 -7.81
CA PRO A 27 -4.26 13.83 -8.71
C PRO A 27 -3.87 14.35 -10.09
N SER A 28 -2.85 13.73 -10.70
CA SER A 28 -2.38 14.06 -12.05
C SER A 28 -3.49 14.00 -13.10
N ASN A 29 -4.61 13.36 -12.78
CA ASN A 29 -5.79 13.24 -13.61
C ASN A 29 -7.00 13.85 -12.87
N PRO A 30 -7.47 15.05 -13.24
CA PRO A 30 -8.71 15.57 -12.70
C PRO A 30 -9.87 14.66 -13.12
N ILE A 31 -10.70 14.28 -12.15
CA ILE A 31 -11.92 13.53 -12.44
C ILE A 31 -12.88 14.49 -13.17
N MET A 32 -13.15 14.22 -14.45
CA MET A 32 -14.17 14.95 -15.22
C MET A 32 -15.55 14.41 -14.89
N LEU A 33 -16.21 15.01 -13.90
CA LEU A 33 -17.63 14.76 -13.62
C LEU A 33 -18.49 15.74 -14.42
N LEU A 34 -19.46 15.21 -15.15
CA LEU A 34 -20.46 16.00 -15.86
C LEU A 34 -21.80 15.90 -15.13
N HIS A 35 -22.53 17.01 -15.07
CA HIS A 35 -23.90 16.99 -14.59
C HIS A 35 -24.82 16.30 -15.60
N ARG A 36 -25.68 15.41 -15.12
CA ARG A 36 -26.56 14.58 -15.95
C ARG A 36 -27.45 15.37 -16.90
N ALA A 37 -28.21 16.36 -16.41
CA ALA A 37 -29.19 17.10 -17.20
C ALA A 37 -28.60 17.87 -18.41
N PRO A 38 -27.52 18.67 -18.27
CA PRO A 38 -26.92 19.34 -19.42
C PRO A 38 -26.30 18.33 -20.40
N PHE A 39 -25.68 17.27 -19.88
CA PHE A 39 -25.12 16.20 -20.71
C PHE A 39 -26.19 15.52 -21.57
N GLU A 40 -27.32 15.10 -20.98
CA GLU A 40 -28.43 14.48 -21.72
C GLU A 40 -28.99 15.43 -22.79
N THR A 41 -29.13 16.72 -22.46
CA THR A 41 -29.60 17.74 -23.42
C THR A 41 -28.67 17.84 -24.63
N GLU A 42 -27.36 17.89 -24.40
CA GLU A 42 -26.35 17.96 -25.44
C GLU A 42 -26.27 16.65 -26.27
N MET A 43 -26.44 15.49 -25.62
CA MET A 43 -26.54 14.19 -26.31
C MET A 43 -27.72 14.14 -27.27
N HIS A 44 -28.89 14.65 -26.86
CA HIS A 44 -30.07 14.68 -27.72
C HIS A 44 -29.90 15.64 -28.92
N GLN A 45 -29.13 16.72 -28.76
CA GLN A 45 -28.86 17.67 -29.84
C GLN A 45 -27.79 17.17 -30.82
N ALA A 46 -26.77 16.44 -30.34
CA ALA A 46 -25.66 15.97 -31.16
C ALA A 46 -26.05 14.88 -32.18
N GLY A 47 -27.18 14.19 -31.97
CA GLY A 47 -27.74 13.18 -32.89
C GLY A 47 -27.00 11.83 -32.91
N VAL A 48 -25.69 11.82 -32.66
CA VAL A 48 -24.87 10.61 -32.52
C VAL A 48 -23.95 10.74 -31.32
N VAL A 49 -23.87 9.66 -30.54
CA VAL A 49 -23.04 9.57 -29.33
C VAL A 49 -22.09 8.38 -29.47
N LEU A 50 -20.78 8.61 -29.28
CA LEU A 50 -19.81 7.54 -29.10
C LEU A 50 -19.60 7.27 -27.61
N VAL A 51 -19.78 6.00 -27.21
CA VAL A 51 -19.53 5.54 -25.85
C VAL A 51 -18.32 4.62 -25.86
N VAL A 52 -17.28 4.96 -25.09
CA VAL A 52 -16.14 4.07 -24.84
C VAL A 52 -16.46 3.23 -23.62
N LEU A 53 -16.89 2.00 -23.84
CA LEU A 53 -17.13 1.04 -22.76
C LEU A 53 -15.82 0.34 -22.40
N THR A 54 -15.37 0.51 -21.16
CA THR A 54 -14.26 -0.27 -20.64
C THR A 54 -14.82 -1.57 -20.07
N THR A 55 -14.60 -2.68 -20.75
CA THR A 55 -14.82 -4.01 -20.17
C THR A 55 -13.59 -4.37 -19.35
N ALA A 56 -13.77 -4.80 -18.10
CA ALA A 56 -12.68 -5.40 -17.34
C ALA A 56 -12.20 -6.64 -18.09
N VAL A 57 -11.01 -6.56 -18.68
CA VAL A 57 -10.35 -7.72 -19.27
C VAL A 57 -9.88 -8.57 -18.09
N SER A 58 -10.69 -9.55 -17.70
CA SER A 58 -10.32 -10.55 -16.69
C SER A 58 -9.21 -11.50 -17.18
N SER A 59 -8.76 -11.38 -18.43
CA SER A 59 -7.46 -11.93 -18.81
C SER A 59 -6.35 -11.00 -18.31
N SER A 60 -6.02 -11.11 -17.02
CA SER A 60 -4.60 -11.09 -16.72
C SER A 60 -4.01 -12.18 -17.63
N PRO A 61 -3.11 -11.89 -18.59
CA PRO A 61 -2.37 -12.99 -19.21
C PRO A 61 -1.81 -13.74 -18.03
N ALA A 62 -2.22 -15.00 -17.84
CA ALA A 62 -1.78 -15.82 -16.71
C ALA A 62 -0.29 -15.56 -16.59
N LYS A 63 0.10 -14.84 -15.53
CA LYS A 63 1.42 -14.22 -15.47
C LYS A 63 2.36 -15.41 -15.38
N VAL A 64 2.88 -15.85 -16.53
CA VAL A 64 3.56 -17.13 -16.63
C VAL A 64 4.75 -17.03 -15.70
N LEU A 65 4.68 -17.80 -14.62
CA LEU A 65 5.72 -17.82 -13.63
C LEU A 65 7.00 -18.28 -14.35
N PRO A 66 8.08 -17.49 -14.37
CA PRO A 66 9.33 -17.92 -14.98
C PRO A 66 9.79 -19.23 -14.34
N ALA A 67 10.17 -20.23 -15.14
CA ALA A 67 10.59 -21.55 -14.63
C ALA A 67 11.72 -21.51 -13.59
N ARG A 68 12.50 -20.42 -13.54
CA ARG A 68 13.54 -20.20 -12.53
C ARG A 68 13.00 -19.87 -11.13
N LEU A 69 11.75 -19.40 -11.04
CA LEU A 69 11.11 -19.06 -9.76
C LEU A 69 10.38 -20.25 -9.13
N GLU A 70 10.08 -21.29 -9.90
CA GLU A 70 9.48 -22.55 -9.39
C GLU A 70 10.27 -23.16 -8.22
N PRO A 71 11.59 -23.41 -8.32
CA PRO A 71 12.34 -23.97 -7.20
C PRO A 71 12.37 -23.02 -6.00
N LEU A 72 12.41 -21.71 -6.22
CA LEU A 72 12.42 -20.71 -5.15
C LEU A 72 11.09 -20.69 -4.40
N LEU A 73 9.96 -20.73 -5.10
CA LEU A 73 8.64 -20.75 -4.47
C LEU A 73 8.39 -22.07 -3.73
N SER A 74 8.91 -23.18 -4.26
CA SER A 74 8.87 -24.46 -3.55
C SER A 74 9.72 -24.43 -2.28
N GLU A 75 10.87 -23.77 -2.29
CA GLU A 75 11.77 -23.65 -1.12
C GLU A 75 11.13 -22.84 0.01
N PHE A 76 10.38 -21.77 -0.32
CA PHE A 76 9.78 -20.83 0.64
C PHE A 76 8.24 -20.95 0.77
N SER A 77 7.69 -22.13 0.47
CA SER A 77 6.24 -22.38 0.51
C SER A 77 5.60 -22.15 1.90
N ASP A 78 6.40 -22.26 2.95
CA ASP A 78 6.04 -22.07 4.35
C ASP A 78 6.02 -20.59 4.79
N VAL A 79 6.58 -19.68 3.99
CA VAL A 79 6.60 -18.22 4.28
C VAL A 79 5.21 -17.60 4.09
N PHE A 80 4.40 -18.16 3.19
CA PHE A 80 3.05 -17.68 2.86
C PHE A 80 2.03 -18.82 2.88
N PRO A 81 1.80 -19.47 4.04
CA PRO A 81 0.86 -20.56 4.13
C PRO A 81 -0.56 -20.03 3.94
N SER A 82 -1.42 -20.84 3.33
CA SER A 82 -2.84 -20.50 3.14
C SER A 82 -3.60 -20.37 4.46
N ASP A 83 -3.12 -21.06 5.50
CA ASP A 83 -3.62 -20.98 6.87
C ASP A 83 -2.49 -20.65 7.84
N LEU A 84 -2.80 -19.92 8.91
CA LEU A 84 -1.81 -19.61 9.95
C LEU A 84 -1.40 -20.89 10.70
N PRO A 85 -0.09 -21.15 10.90
CA PRO A 85 0.36 -22.28 11.70
C PRO A 85 -0.13 -22.13 13.15
N SER A 86 -0.44 -23.26 13.79
CA SER A 86 -0.91 -23.28 15.19
C SER A 86 0.18 -22.94 16.21
N GLY A 87 1.44 -22.88 15.77
CA GLY A 87 2.59 -22.52 16.59
C GLY A 87 2.87 -21.02 16.59
N LEU A 88 3.39 -20.52 17.72
CA LEU A 88 3.97 -19.18 17.76
C LEU A 88 5.21 -19.12 16.86
N PRO A 89 5.46 -17.97 16.21
CA PRO A 89 6.70 -17.80 15.45
C PRO A 89 7.92 -18.00 16.36
N PRO A 90 9.06 -18.44 15.80
CA PRO A 90 10.29 -18.60 16.56
C PRO A 90 10.67 -17.32 17.32
N LEU A 91 11.33 -17.50 18.47
CA LEU A 91 11.92 -16.37 19.19
C LEU A 91 12.92 -15.66 18.27
N ARG A 92 12.77 -14.35 18.14
CA ARG A 92 13.69 -13.51 17.38
C ARG A 92 14.82 -13.07 18.30
N ASP A 93 16.04 -12.99 17.76
CA ASP A 93 17.21 -12.45 18.48
C ASP A 93 16.98 -11.02 18.96
N ILE A 94 16.10 -10.29 18.27
CA ILE A 94 15.68 -8.94 18.63
C ILE A 94 14.24 -9.00 19.14
N GLN A 95 14.08 -8.88 20.45
CA GLN A 95 12.78 -8.67 21.06
C GLN A 95 12.42 -7.18 21.00
N HIS A 96 11.30 -6.84 20.36
CA HIS A 96 10.76 -5.49 20.44
C HIS A 96 10.17 -5.30 21.85
N ARG A 97 10.90 -4.58 22.70
CA ARG A 97 10.40 -4.15 24.01
C ARG A 97 9.70 -2.81 23.85
N ILE A 98 8.44 -2.75 24.28
CA ILE A 98 7.72 -1.49 24.43
C ILE A 98 7.95 -1.05 25.87
N ASP A 99 8.80 -0.05 26.06
CA ASP A 99 8.96 0.57 27.37
C ASP A 99 7.75 1.47 27.63
N LEU A 100 6.94 1.07 28.60
CA LEU A 100 5.86 1.89 29.12
C LEU A 100 6.40 2.73 30.27
N ILE A 101 6.12 4.03 30.23
CA ILE A 101 6.26 4.87 31.41
C ILE A 101 5.12 4.55 32.38
N PRO A 102 5.37 4.53 33.71
CA PRO A 102 4.29 4.51 34.69
C PRO A 102 3.27 5.61 34.36
N ASP A 103 1.97 5.29 34.45
CA ASP A 103 0.82 6.16 34.13
C ASP A 103 0.52 6.42 32.65
N ALA A 104 1.18 5.73 31.70
CA ALA A 104 0.75 5.77 30.31
C ALA A 104 -0.59 5.03 30.10
N SER A 105 -1.58 5.70 29.52
CA SER A 105 -2.78 5.06 29.01
C SER A 105 -2.47 4.31 27.71
N LEU A 106 -2.85 3.02 27.66
CA LEU A 106 -2.80 2.26 26.41
C LEU A 106 -3.91 2.76 25.47
N PRO A 107 -3.61 2.98 24.17
CA PRO A 107 -4.66 3.26 23.21
C PRO A 107 -5.49 1.98 23.01
N ASN A 108 -6.75 2.00 23.44
CA ASN A 108 -7.78 1.05 23.02
C ASN A 108 -8.29 1.41 21.64
#